data_AF-A0A8H7GVN2-F1
#
_entry.id   AF-A0A8H7GVN2-F1
#
_cell.length_a   1.000
_cell.length_b   1.000
_cell.length_c   1.000
_cell.angle_alpha   90.00
_cell.angle_beta   90.00
_cell.angle_gamma   90.00
#
_symmetry.space_group_name_H-M   'P 1'
#
loop_
_entity.id
_entity.type
_entity.pdbx_description
1 polymer ?
#
loop_
_entity_poly.entity_id
_entity_poly.type
_entity_poly.pdbx_seq_one_letter_code
_entity_poly.pdbx_strand_id
1 'polypeptide(L)'
;MQQQVQKAVSVAKERQKLTHSAREGVLGKISVGLGKKPRQQLVILSKAAQKAKDNEDLEDIDPPVQQKTRSPSIAAPQKPIKKYTKKDIMGILEEIINNLMTVESESRASPDVDTSKLWASMHVLDQPLSSGDDESFVNPFIQCLNYAKALKILPRLFKFLTREQILSVITLVMSNLENLKVIKDGSYTTYESKTIPELVSALVETYTLTFCKVLMNAAQDFKFKEILGLLLILAQHNVVSFVSTTKIGLSIITTLLSRAELMRGEGSISATDLSEWTSCYDELFTALESRIAAIFPPTHGDTEDDYVWQFLATLSLGGKLSHQRIIVEEVKDEIFGVMSRAKAIDNSDMANLYKKQSMMNNLNMYLVVMGLVADENEIQELST
;
A
#
# COMPACT_ATOMS: atom_id res chain seq x y z
N MET A 1 -11.73 23.85 -21.53
CA MET A 1 -11.56 23.14 -20.24
C MET A 1 -10.17 23.43 -19.63
N GLN A 2 -9.12 23.37 -20.43
CA GLN A 2 -7.75 23.84 -20.14
C GLN A 2 -7.65 25.26 -19.55
N GLN A 3 -8.31 26.25 -20.18
CA GLN A 3 -8.30 27.64 -19.69
C GLN A 3 -8.89 27.83 -18.28
N GLN A 4 -9.80 26.97 -17.81
CA GLN A 4 -10.38 27.10 -16.46
C GLN A 4 -9.45 26.54 -15.37
N VAL A 5 -8.63 25.55 -15.71
CA VAL A 5 -7.60 24.99 -14.81
C VAL A 5 -6.46 26.01 -14.65
N GLN A 6 -5.98 26.61 -15.75
CA GLN A 6 -5.06 27.74 -15.69
C GLN A 6 -5.62 28.94 -14.92
N LYS A 7 -6.93 29.21 -15.03
CA LYS A 7 -7.60 30.28 -14.28
C LYS A 7 -7.66 29.98 -12.78
N ALA A 8 -7.88 28.73 -12.39
CA ALA A 8 -7.83 28.33 -10.98
C ALA A 8 -6.40 28.45 -10.40
N VAL A 9 -5.38 28.05 -11.18
CA VAL A 9 -3.96 28.14 -10.79
C VAL A 9 -3.50 29.60 -10.68
N SER A 10 -3.92 30.48 -11.59
CA SER A 10 -3.58 31.92 -11.56
C SER A 10 -4.32 32.70 -10.48
N VAL A 11 -5.61 32.42 -10.24
CA VAL A 11 -6.38 33.05 -9.15
C VAL A 11 -5.87 32.62 -7.77
N ALA A 12 -5.32 31.40 -7.63
CA ALA A 12 -4.65 30.96 -6.41
C ALA A 12 -3.31 31.69 -6.17
N LYS A 13 -2.56 31.95 -7.25
CA LYS A 13 -1.31 32.75 -7.21
C LYS A 13 -1.56 34.21 -6.80
N GLU A 14 -2.73 34.78 -7.12
CA GLU A 14 -3.15 36.11 -6.65
C GLU A 14 -3.64 36.11 -5.20
N ARG A 15 -4.34 35.06 -4.75
CA ARG A 15 -4.86 34.98 -3.36
C ARG A 15 -3.77 34.80 -2.30
N GLN A 16 -2.61 34.25 -2.64
CA GLN A 16 -1.46 34.20 -1.72
C GLN A 16 -0.88 35.58 -1.38
N LYS A 17 -1.16 36.63 -2.17
CA LYS A 17 -0.65 37.99 -1.90
C LYS A 17 -1.53 38.82 -0.96
N LEU A 18 -2.74 38.38 -0.61
CA LEU A 18 -3.72 39.18 0.14
C LEU A 18 -4.32 38.40 1.32
N THR A 19 -3.59 38.28 2.42
CA THR A 19 -4.21 38.03 3.75
C THR A 19 -3.39 38.65 4.88
N HIS A 20 -3.37 39.98 4.93
CA HIS A 20 -3.27 40.72 6.18
C HIS A 20 -4.30 41.84 6.15
N SER A 21 -5.46 41.62 6.77
CA SER A 21 -6.28 42.65 7.39
C SER A 21 -7.42 42.00 8.15
N ALA A 22 -7.27 42.01 9.47
CA ALA A 22 -8.33 41.76 10.42
C ALA A 22 -9.48 42.75 10.23
N ARG A 23 -10.71 42.28 10.41
CA ARG A 23 -11.81 43.16 10.81
C ARG A 23 -12.66 42.47 11.87
N GLU A 24 -12.68 43.15 13.01
CA GLU A 24 -13.23 42.82 14.30
C GLU A 24 -14.64 43.45 14.45
N GLY A 25 -15.53 42.78 15.19
CA GLY A 25 -16.89 43.24 15.59
C GLY A 25 -18.01 42.74 14.66
N VAL A 26 -19.14 42.17 15.12
CA VAL A 26 -19.99 42.53 16.26
C VAL A 26 -20.89 41.33 16.67
N LEU A 27 -20.92 41.09 17.99
CA LEU A 27 -21.93 40.44 18.85
C LEU A 27 -22.82 39.28 18.33
N GLY A 28 -22.60 38.10 18.93
CA GLY A 28 -23.61 37.06 19.13
C GLY A 28 -23.10 36.05 20.15
N LYS A 29 -23.73 35.99 21.33
CA LYS A 29 -23.34 35.11 22.44
C LYS A 29 -23.43 33.63 22.02
N ILE A 30 -22.32 32.90 22.04
CA ILE A 30 -22.30 31.44 21.96
C ILE A 30 -21.41 30.88 23.07
N SER A 31 -21.96 29.85 23.69
CA SER A 31 -21.50 29.17 24.90
C SER A 31 -20.03 28.77 24.83
N VAL A 32 -19.30 29.07 25.90
CA VAL A 32 -17.91 28.66 26.11
C VAL A 32 -17.89 27.16 26.42
N GLY A 33 -17.89 26.32 25.37
CA GLY A 33 -17.41 24.95 25.46
C GLY A 33 -15.89 24.94 25.28
N LEU A 34 -15.15 24.28 26.16
CA LEU A 34 -13.69 24.10 26.06
C LEU A 34 -13.32 23.29 24.80
N GLY A 35 -13.31 23.94 23.65
CA GLY A 35 -12.77 23.44 22.38
C GLY A 35 -11.36 23.98 22.15
N LYS A 36 -10.43 23.72 23.07
CA LYS A 36 -8.99 24.01 22.88
C LYS A 36 -8.21 22.72 22.66
N LYS A 37 -8.48 22.05 21.55
CA LYS A 37 -7.45 21.31 20.82
C LYS A 37 -7.59 21.69 19.35
N PRO A 38 -6.56 22.27 18.70
CA PRO A 38 -6.58 22.43 17.25
C PRO A 38 -6.86 21.06 16.64
N ARG A 39 -7.59 21.00 15.51
CA ARG A 39 -7.87 19.74 14.79
C ARG A 39 -6.56 18.97 14.67
N GLN A 40 -6.42 17.90 15.46
CA GLN A 40 -5.22 17.07 15.40
C GLN A 40 -5.21 16.42 14.03
N GLN A 41 -4.08 16.50 13.34
CA GLN A 41 -3.86 15.76 12.12
C GLN A 41 -4.18 14.28 12.41
N LEU A 42 -5.09 13.69 11.64
CA LEU A 42 -5.50 12.30 11.84
C LEU A 42 -4.25 11.41 11.71
N VAL A 43 -3.84 10.80 12.82
CA VAL A 43 -2.73 9.85 12.85
C VAL A 43 -3.18 8.60 12.11
N ILE A 44 -2.45 8.21 11.06
CA ILE A 44 -2.72 7.00 10.31
C ILE A 44 -2.18 5.83 11.13
N LEU A 45 -3.07 4.94 11.57
CA LEU A 45 -2.73 3.79 12.38
C LEU A 45 -3.09 2.51 11.63
N SER A 46 -2.28 1.47 11.80
CA SER A 46 -2.67 0.10 11.42
C SER A 46 -3.80 -0.39 12.33
N LYS A 47 -4.52 -1.44 11.92
CA LYS A 47 -5.55 -2.11 12.74
C LYS A 47 -4.99 -2.57 14.07
N ALA A 48 -3.76 -3.09 14.07
CA ALA A 48 -3.08 -3.52 15.28
C ALA A 48 -2.80 -2.33 16.23
N ALA A 49 -2.34 -1.20 15.69
CA ALA A 49 -2.09 0.01 16.48
C ALA A 49 -3.39 0.65 17.01
N GLN A 50 -4.47 0.61 16.23
CA GLN A 50 -5.78 1.08 16.67
C GLN A 50 -6.33 0.21 17.82
N LYS A 51 -6.29 -1.13 17.68
CA LYS A 51 -6.70 -2.05 18.76
C LYS A 51 -5.88 -1.86 20.04
N ALA A 52 -4.58 -1.59 19.92
CA ALA A 52 -3.73 -1.33 21.08
C ALA A 52 -4.16 -0.05 21.82
N LYS A 53 -4.44 1.04 21.10
CA LYS A 53 -4.97 2.28 21.69
C LYS A 53 -6.35 2.08 22.33
N ASP A 54 -7.25 1.38 21.65
CA ASP A 54 -8.59 1.12 22.17
C ASP A 54 -8.53 0.30 23.48
N ASN A 55 -7.53 -0.60 23.62
CA ASN A 55 -7.30 -1.35 24.87
C ASN A 55 -6.67 -0.49 25.97
N GLU A 56 -5.72 0.39 25.65
CA GLU A 56 -5.13 1.35 26.61
C GLU A 56 -6.19 2.32 27.15
N ASP A 57 -7.07 2.84 26.28
CA ASP A 57 -8.19 3.71 26.68
C ASP A 57 -9.25 2.99 27.54
N LEU A 58 -9.32 1.66 27.47
CA LEU A 58 -10.19 0.82 28.31
C LEU A 58 -9.56 0.46 29.66
N GLU A 59 -8.24 0.49 29.80
CA GLU A 59 -7.53 0.24 31.07
C GLU A 59 -7.59 1.46 32.02
N ASP A 60 -7.86 2.66 31.49
CA ASP A 60 -8.05 3.90 32.28
C ASP A 60 -9.48 4.08 32.84
N ILE A 61 -10.35 3.07 32.69
CA ILE A 61 -11.68 3.03 33.31
C ILE A 61 -11.73 1.86 34.30
N ASP A 62 -11.69 2.17 35.59
CA ASP A 62 -11.88 1.22 36.70
C ASP A 62 -13.00 0.20 36.40
N PRO A 63 -12.75 -1.11 36.46
CA PRO A 63 -13.75 -2.09 36.06
C PRO A 63 -14.82 -2.28 37.14
N PRO A 64 -16.13 -2.22 36.84
CA PRO A 64 -17.12 -2.79 37.72
C PRO A 64 -17.11 -4.30 37.53
N VAL A 65 -16.80 -5.02 38.61
CA VAL A 65 -16.94 -6.48 38.73
C VAL A 65 -18.35 -6.90 38.29
N GLN A 66 -18.47 -7.52 37.12
CA GLN A 66 -19.67 -8.26 36.73
C GLN A 66 -19.28 -9.64 36.18
N GLN A 67 -19.43 -10.63 37.06
CA GLN A 67 -19.60 -12.03 36.67
C GLN A 67 -20.76 -12.12 35.67
N LYS A 68 -20.47 -12.45 34.40
CA LYS A 68 -21.48 -12.90 33.45
C LYS A 68 -21.13 -14.30 33.00
N THR A 69 -21.72 -15.27 33.70
CA THR A 69 -22.00 -16.61 33.18
C THR A 69 -22.71 -16.48 31.83
N ARG A 70 -22.02 -16.79 30.74
CA ARG A 70 -22.60 -16.81 29.39
C ARG A 70 -22.94 -18.25 29.04
N SER A 71 -24.24 -18.52 28.88
CA SER A 71 -24.78 -19.81 28.43
C SER A 71 -24.17 -20.23 27.08
N PRO A 72 -23.99 -21.53 26.81
CA PRO A 72 -23.36 -22.00 25.58
C PRO A 72 -24.37 -21.92 24.42
N SER A 73 -24.14 -20.99 23.50
CA SER A 73 -24.82 -20.97 22.21
C SER A 73 -24.17 -22.01 21.30
N ILE A 74 -25.00 -22.82 20.65
CA ILE A 74 -24.61 -23.84 19.67
C ILE A 74 -23.92 -23.12 18.50
N ALA A 75 -22.60 -23.09 18.52
CA ALA A 75 -21.76 -22.66 17.40
C ALA A 75 -21.13 -23.89 16.77
N ALA A 76 -21.13 -23.95 15.44
CA ALA A 76 -20.44 -24.95 14.65
C ALA A 76 -18.98 -25.14 15.14
N PRO A 77 -18.38 -26.34 15.01
CA PRO A 77 -17.05 -26.61 15.52
C PRO A 77 -16.02 -25.73 14.80
N GLN A 78 -15.68 -24.59 15.41
CA GLN A 78 -14.54 -23.79 14.99
C GLN A 78 -13.29 -24.62 15.30
N LYS A 79 -12.50 -24.93 14.27
CA LYS A 79 -11.17 -25.53 14.46
C LYS A 79 -10.43 -24.68 15.51
N PRO A 80 -9.81 -25.29 16.53
CA PRO A 80 -9.08 -24.54 17.54
C PRO A 80 -7.99 -23.71 16.85
N ILE A 81 -8.01 -22.39 17.07
CA ILE A 81 -7.01 -21.48 16.50
C ILE A 81 -5.66 -21.88 17.10
N LYS A 82 -4.79 -22.46 16.27
CA LYS A 82 -3.46 -22.87 16.69
C LYS A 82 -2.60 -21.63 16.97
N LYS A 83 -1.86 -21.67 18.07
CA LYS A 83 -0.87 -20.65 18.41
C LYS A 83 0.51 -21.12 17.94
N TYR A 84 1.23 -20.30 17.20
CA TYR A 84 2.58 -20.61 16.73
C TYR A 84 3.61 -19.80 17.50
N THR A 85 4.65 -20.48 17.98
CA THR A 85 5.83 -19.82 18.55
C THR A 85 6.87 -19.56 17.46
N LYS A 86 7.81 -18.65 17.71
CA LYS A 86 8.95 -18.40 16.80
C LYS A 86 9.68 -19.69 16.43
N LYS A 87 9.83 -20.63 17.38
CA LYS A 87 10.49 -21.92 17.14
C LYS A 87 9.69 -22.77 16.15
N ASP A 88 8.37 -22.77 16.24
CA ASP A 88 7.50 -23.50 15.32
C ASP A 88 7.58 -22.92 13.92
N ILE A 89 7.56 -21.59 13.78
CA ILE A 89 7.71 -20.91 12.48
C ILE A 89 9.06 -21.21 11.83
N MET A 90 10.15 -21.22 12.60
CA MET A 90 11.46 -21.63 12.08
C MET A 90 11.48 -23.10 11.67
N GLY A 91 10.83 -24.00 12.42
CA GLY A 91 10.69 -25.40 12.05
C GLY A 91 9.94 -25.58 10.73
N ILE A 92 8.80 -24.90 10.57
CA ILE A 92 8.01 -24.89 9.34
C ILE A 92 8.82 -24.33 8.17
N LEU A 93 9.58 -23.26 8.37
CA LEU A 93 10.42 -22.68 7.33
C LEU A 93 11.49 -23.67 6.85
N GLU A 94 12.18 -24.37 7.76
CA GLU A 94 13.15 -25.41 7.36
C GLU A 94 12.48 -26.58 6.65
N GLU A 95 11.27 -26.97 7.08
CA GLU A 95 10.50 -28.02 6.41
C GLU A 95 10.16 -27.65 4.96
N ILE A 96 9.67 -26.43 4.73
CA ILE A 96 9.40 -25.90 3.38
C ILE A 96 10.68 -25.94 2.53
N ILE A 97 11.82 -25.54 3.10
CA ILE A 97 13.11 -25.50 2.38
C ILE A 97 13.59 -26.91 2.03
N ASN A 98 13.49 -27.85 2.97
CA ASN A 98 13.88 -29.24 2.75
C ASN A 98 13.02 -29.87 1.65
N ASN A 99 11.70 -29.71 1.73
CA ASN A 99 10.78 -30.20 0.71
C ASN A 99 11.04 -29.54 -0.66
N LEU A 100 11.35 -28.24 -0.70
CA LEU A 100 11.72 -27.54 -1.94
C LEU A 100 13.01 -28.12 -2.55
N MET A 101 14.03 -28.39 -1.73
CA MET A 101 15.28 -28.99 -2.20
C MET A 101 15.05 -30.42 -2.74
N THR A 102 14.19 -31.21 -2.09
CA THR A 102 13.80 -32.53 -2.57
C THR A 102 13.11 -32.44 -3.93
N VAL A 103 12.10 -31.56 -4.07
CA VAL A 103 11.38 -31.35 -5.34
C VAL A 103 12.31 -30.85 -6.45
N GLU A 104 13.24 -29.93 -6.15
CA GLU A 104 14.24 -29.47 -7.13
C GLU A 104 15.20 -30.58 -7.57
N SER A 105 15.58 -31.47 -6.64
CA SER A 105 16.43 -32.62 -6.97
C SER A 105 15.68 -33.63 -7.82
N GLU A 106 14.43 -33.94 -7.49
CA GLU A 106 13.57 -34.86 -8.24
C GLU A 106 13.25 -34.30 -9.63
N SER A 107 13.05 -32.98 -9.76
CA SER A 107 12.79 -32.29 -11.03
C SER A 107 13.93 -32.41 -12.04
N ARG A 108 15.17 -32.64 -11.58
CA ARG A 108 16.30 -32.94 -12.46
C ARG A 108 16.26 -34.36 -13.01
N ALA A 109 15.61 -35.28 -12.30
CA ALA A 109 15.54 -36.69 -12.67
C ALA A 109 14.27 -37.03 -13.47
N SER A 110 13.14 -36.38 -13.15
CA SER A 110 11.84 -36.55 -13.81
C SER A 110 11.17 -35.19 -14.03
N PRO A 111 10.53 -34.95 -15.19
CA PRO A 111 9.75 -33.74 -15.42
C PRO A 111 8.43 -33.71 -14.63
N ASP A 112 7.90 -34.87 -14.23
CA ASP A 112 6.68 -34.98 -13.42
C ASP A 112 7.07 -35.24 -11.97
N VAL A 113 6.96 -34.21 -11.13
CA VAL A 113 7.35 -34.23 -9.71
C VAL A 113 6.12 -33.96 -8.85
N ASP A 114 5.91 -34.79 -7.83
CA ASP A 114 4.82 -34.59 -6.89
C ASP A 114 5.13 -33.43 -5.93
N THR A 115 4.39 -32.33 -6.07
CA THR A 115 4.53 -31.13 -5.24
C THR A 115 3.56 -31.10 -4.06
N SER A 116 2.79 -32.17 -3.83
CA SER A 116 1.76 -32.23 -2.79
C SER A 116 2.34 -32.05 -1.37
N LYS A 117 3.51 -32.66 -1.11
CA LYS A 117 4.21 -32.53 0.19
C LYS A 117 4.71 -31.11 0.43
N LEU A 118 5.26 -30.48 -0.61
CA LEU A 118 5.72 -29.10 -0.57
C LEU A 118 4.55 -28.16 -0.24
N TRP A 119 3.43 -28.32 -0.95
CA TRP A 119 2.22 -27.54 -0.70
C TRP A 119 1.69 -27.71 0.73
N ALA A 120 1.62 -28.94 1.24
CA ALA A 120 1.16 -29.22 2.60
C ALA A 120 2.04 -28.54 3.66
N SER A 121 3.36 -28.55 3.48
CA SER A 121 4.30 -27.92 4.42
C SER A 121 4.21 -26.39 4.48
N MET A 122 3.58 -25.76 3.49
CA MET A 122 3.39 -24.30 3.51
C MET A 122 2.29 -23.86 4.49
N HIS A 123 1.40 -24.75 4.93
CA HIS A 123 0.31 -24.43 5.86
C HIS A 123 -0.59 -23.24 5.41
N VAL A 124 -0.71 -23.01 4.09
CA VAL A 124 -1.50 -21.89 3.52
C VAL A 124 -2.97 -21.96 3.92
N LEU A 125 -3.52 -23.17 4.09
CA LEU A 125 -4.94 -23.40 4.38
C LEU A 125 -5.26 -23.64 5.87
N ASP A 126 -4.26 -23.56 6.75
CA ASP A 126 -4.39 -24.01 8.15
C ASP A 126 -5.20 -23.06 9.04
N GLN A 127 -5.30 -21.78 8.68
CA GLN A 127 -5.96 -20.75 9.49
C GLN A 127 -6.80 -19.78 8.66
N PRO A 128 -7.93 -19.29 9.22
CA PRO A 128 -8.74 -18.27 8.58
C PRO A 128 -7.96 -16.96 8.42
N LEU A 129 -8.34 -16.19 7.39
CA LEU A 129 -7.74 -14.89 7.07
C LEU A 129 -8.03 -13.90 8.21
N SER A 130 -6.99 -13.35 8.86
CA SER A 130 -7.17 -12.38 9.93
C SER A 130 -6.07 -11.32 9.95
N SER A 131 -6.35 -10.17 9.33
CA SER A 131 -5.44 -9.01 9.29
C SER A 131 -5.50 -8.22 10.60
N GLY A 132 -4.33 -7.83 11.13
CA GLY A 132 -4.24 -7.00 12.33
C GLY A 132 -4.49 -7.76 13.63
N ASP A 133 -4.20 -9.05 13.65
CA ASP A 133 -4.25 -9.91 14.84
C ASP A 133 -2.86 -10.10 15.46
N ASP A 134 -2.84 -10.61 16.69
CA ASP A 134 -1.60 -10.97 17.38
C ASP A 134 -0.78 -11.96 16.55
N GLU A 135 0.54 -11.70 16.42
CA GLU A 135 1.47 -12.44 15.55
C GLU A 135 1.35 -13.97 15.74
N SER A 136 1.07 -14.44 16.96
CA SER A 136 0.97 -15.87 17.27
C SER A 136 -0.25 -16.59 16.67
N PHE A 137 -1.29 -15.87 16.24
CA PHE A 137 -2.50 -16.44 15.62
C PHE A 137 -2.56 -16.23 14.11
N VAL A 138 -1.59 -15.52 13.55
CA VAL A 138 -1.47 -15.28 12.12
C VAL A 138 -1.03 -16.58 11.42
N ASN A 139 -1.51 -16.79 10.19
CA ASN A 139 -1.12 -17.95 9.38
C ASN A 139 0.42 -18.15 9.36
N PRO A 140 0.92 -19.39 9.55
CA PRO A 140 2.35 -19.67 9.61
C PRO A 140 3.13 -19.22 8.38
N PHE A 141 2.54 -19.35 7.19
CA PHE A 141 3.16 -18.91 5.95
C PHE A 141 3.42 -17.41 5.96
N ILE A 142 2.45 -16.62 6.43
CA ILE A 142 2.57 -15.17 6.54
C ILE A 142 3.64 -14.78 7.56
N GLN A 143 3.73 -15.50 8.69
CA GLN A 143 4.80 -15.31 9.65
C GLN A 143 6.18 -15.66 9.07
N CYS A 144 6.28 -16.71 8.25
CA CYS A 144 7.53 -17.05 7.54
C CYS A 144 8.01 -15.90 6.64
N LEU A 145 7.10 -15.20 5.95
CA LEU A 145 7.45 -14.07 5.07
C LEU A 145 8.10 -12.90 5.84
N ASN A 146 7.98 -12.83 7.16
CA ASN A 146 8.68 -11.85 7.99
C ASN A 146 10.19 -12.12 8.13
N TYR A 147 10.70 -13.21 7.54
CA TYR A 147 12.10 -13.59 7.56
C TYR A 147 12.71 -13.57 6.16
N ALA A 148 13.87 -12.93 6.01
CA ALA A 148 14.58 -12.83 4.74
C ALA A 148 14.88 -14.19 4.09
N LYS A 149 15.08 -15.25 4.90
CA LYS A 149 15.31 -16.61 4.41
C LYS A 149 14.12 -17.15 3.62
N ALA A 150 12.88 -16.89 4.05
CA ALA A 150 11.67 -17.28 3.32
C ALA A 150 11.50 -16.48 2.01
N LEU A 151 11.81 -15.19 2.03
CA LEU A 151 11.72 -14.33 0.85
C LEU A 151 12.69 -14.77 -0.26
N LYS A 152 13.91 -15.15 0.10
CA LYS A 152 14.94 -15.60 -0.86
C LYS A 152 14.56 -16.90 -1.57
N ILE A 153 13.79 -17.78 -0.93
CA ILE A 153 13.32 -19.03 -1.57
C ILE A 153 12.03 -18.83 -2.36
N LEU A 154 11.32 -17.72 -2.16
CA LEU A 154 10.00 -17.47 -2.76
C LEU A 154 9.98 -17.60 -4.30
N PRO A 155 10.94 -17.01 -5.06
CA PRO A 155 10.94 -17.14 -6.52
C PRO A 155 11.19 -18.58 -6.99
N ARG A 156 11.87 -19.40 -6.18
CA ARG A 156 12.09 -20.82 -6.46
C ARG A 156 10.85 -21.64 -6.14
N LEU A 157 10.22 -21.35 -5.01
CA LEU A 157 8.97 -21.97 -4.57
C LEU A 157 7.88 -21.84 -5.63
N PHE A 158 7.67 -20.63 -6.16
CA PHE A 158 6.62 -20.35 -7.14
C PHE A 158 6.79 -21.09 -8.48
N LYS A 159 7.98 -21.60 -8.81
CA LYS A 159 8.19 -22.43 -10.02
C LYS A 159 7.49 -23.78 -9.94
N PHE A 160 7.25 -24.27 -8.73
CA PHE A 160 6.63 -25.57 -8.47
C PHE A 160 5.17 -25.46 -8.03
N LEU A 161 4.62 -24.24 -7.99
CA LEU A 161 3.23 -24.01 -7.66
C LEU A 161 2.37 -23.95 -8.92
N THR A 162 1.19 -24.54 -8.85
CA THR A 162 0.16 -24.40 -9.87
C THR A 162 -0.46 -23.00 -9.84
N ARG A 163 -1.11 -22.59 -10.94
CA ARG A 163 -1.82 -21.30 -11.02
C ARG A 163 -2.81 -21.08 -9.86
N GLU A 164 -3.54 -22.12 -9.48
CA GLU A 164 -4.52 -22.07 -8.39
C GLU A 164 -3.86 -21.91 -7.02
N GLN A 165 -2.74 -22.62 -6.79
CA GLN A 165 -1.93 -22.46 -5.57
C GLN A 165 -1.31 -21.06 -5.49
N ILE A 166 -0.80 -20.53 -6.60
CA ILE A 166 -0.25 -19.16 -6.69
C ILE A 166 -1.33 -18.13 -6.33
N LEU A 167 -2.53 -18.26 -6.91
CA LEU A 167 -3.65 -17.39 -6.59
C LEU A 167 -4.03 -17.48 -5.10
N SER A 168 -4.06 -18.70 -4.54
CA SER A 168 -4.36 -18.92 -3.13
C SER A 168 -3.33 -18.26 -2.19
N VAL A 169 -2.03 -18.40 -2.50
CA VAL A 169 -0.95 -17.77 -1.75
C VAL A 169 -1.05 -16.24 -1.83
N ILE A 170 -1.26 -15.69 -3.03
CA ILE A 170 -1.37 -14.24 -3.22
C ILE A 170 -2.60 -13.70 -2.49
N THR A 171 -3.74 -14.40 -2.54
CA THR A 171 -4.95 -14.04 -1.80
C THR A 171 -4.73 -14.03 -0.29
N LEU A 172 -4.02 -15.03 0.24
CA LEU A 172 -3.64 -15.07 1.65
C LEU A 172 -2.74 -13.87 2.03
N VAL A 173 -1.79 -13.49 1.18
CA VAL A 173 -0.94 -12.33 1.42
C VAL A 173 -1.76 -11.02 1.36
N MET A 174 -2.61 -10.83 0.35
CA MET A 174 -3.42 -9.61 0.21
C MET A 174 -4.35 -9.39 1.40
N SER A 175 -4.91 -10.46 1.97
CA SER A 175 -5.78 -10.38 3.15
C SER A 175 -5.04 -10.19 4.47
N ASN A 176 -3.72 -10.33 4.52
CA ASN A 176 -2.91 -10.24 5.75
C ASN A 176 -1.73 -9.26 5.61
N LEU A 177 -1.82 -8.26 4.73
CA LEU A 177 -0.72 -7.33 4.45
C LEU A 177 -0.26 -6.60 5.72
N GLU A 178 -1.18 -6.15 6.57
CA GLU A 178 -0.82 -5.44 7.81
C GLU A 178 -0.04 -6.30 8.81
N ASN A 179 -0.12 -7.62 8.72
CA ASN A 179 0.63 -8.53 9.61
C ASN A 179 2.09 -8.72 9.16
N LEU A 180 2.45 -8.26 7.95
CA LEU A 180 3.82 -8.31 7.48
C LEU A 180 4.64 -7.20 8.16
N LYS A 181 5.81 -7.53 8.71
CA LYS A 181 6.74 -6.56 9.34
C LYS A 181 7.11 -5.43 8.40
N VAL A 182 7.24 -5.73 7.11
CA VAL A 182 7.53 -4.73 6.08
C VAL A 182 6.42 -3.69 5.90
N ILE A 183 5.19 -4.01 6.30
CA ILE A 183 4.05 -3.07 6.29
C ILE A 183 3.88 -2.44 7.67
N LYS A 184 3.86 -3.25 8.74
CA LYS A 184 3.69 -2.78 10.13
C LYS A 184 4.80 -1.82 10.56
N ASP A 185 6.05 -2.17 10.30
CA ASP A 185 7.24 -1.45 10.72
C ASP A 185 7.87 -0.64 9.57
N GLY A 186 7.36 -0.79 8.34
CA GLY A 186 7.87 -0.09 7.15
C GLY A 186 7.17 1.24 6.87
N SER A 187 6.20 1.64 7.67
CA SER A 187 5.63 2.98 7.61
C SER A 187 6.48 3.96 8.42
N TYR A 188 6.82 5.10 7.83
CA TYR A 188 7.48 6.19 8.55
C TYR A 188 6.59 6.77 9.66
N THR A 189 5.27 6.60 9.57
CA THR A 189 4.30 7.14 10.53
C THR A 189 4.35 6.44 11.89
N THR A 190 4.93 5.24 11.95
CA THR A 190 5.07 4.44 13.18
C THR A 190 6.14 5.00 14.12
N TYR A 191 7.09 5.80 13.61
CA TYR A 191 8.24 6.29 14.37
C TYR A 191 8.16 7.78 14.65
N GLU A 192 8.46 8.20 15.88
CA GLU A 192 8.55 9.62 16.25
C GLU A 192 9.63 10.36 15.45
N SER A 193 10.74 9.68 15.15
CA SER A 193 11.84 10.20 14.32
C SER A 193 11.48 10.32 12.83
N LYS A 194 10.34 9.73 12.40
CA LYS A 194 9.90 9.61 11.01
C LYS A 194 10.93 8.92 10.08
N THR A 195 11.85 8.15 10.65
CA THR A 195 12.88 7.40 9.92
C THR A 195 12.72 5.92 10.19
N ILE A 196 12.83 5.12 9.12
CA ILE A 196 12.66 3.67 9.18
C ILE A 196 13.99 3.03 9.65
N PRO A 197 13.97 2.06 10.58
CA PRO A 197 15.16 1.33 11.00
C PRO A 197 15.87 0.61 9.84
N GLU A 198 17.21 0.55 9.87
CA GLU A 198 18.03 -0.08 8.82
C GLU A 198 17.67 -1.55 8.58
N LEU A 199 17.37 -2.30 9.65
CA LEU A 199 16.93 -3.69 9.55
C LEU A 199 15.63 -3.85 8.74
N VAL A 200 14.70 -2.91 8.89
CA VAL A 200 13.44 -2.90 8.14
C VAL A 200 13.69 -2.46 6.70
N SER A 201 14.56 -1.48 6.48
CA SER A 201 14.95 -1.05 5.12
C SER A 201 15.55 -2.21 4.31
N ALA A 202 16.49 -2.97 4.89
CA ALA A 202 17.06 -4.16 4.24
C ALA A 202 16.00 -5.24 3.95
N LEU A 203 14.99 -5.37 4.81
CA LEU A 203 13.85 -6.26 4.58
C LEU A 203 12.97 -5.75 3.42
N VAL A 204 12.68 -4.45 3.34
CA VAL A 204 11.97 -3.79 2.23
C VAL A 204 12.68 -4.06 0.90
N GLU A 205 14.00 -3.89 0.85
CA GLU A 205 14.78 -4.19 -0.35
C GLU A 205 14.66 -5.67 -0.75
N THR A 206 14.75 -6.57 0.23
CA THR A 206 14.60 -8.01 -0.01
C THR A 206 13.20 -8.32 -0.57
N TYR A 207 12.13 -7.75 -0.01
CA TYR A 207 10.77 -7.89 -0.53
C TYR A 207 10.63 -7.36 -1.95
N THR A 208 11.21 -6.19 -2.24
CA THR A 208 11.19 -5.56 -3.56
C THR A 208 11.84 -6.47 -4.60
N LEU A 209 12.99 -7.07 -4.28
CA LEU A 209 13.73 -7.93 -5.20
C LEU A 209 13.18 -9.36 -5.30
N THR A 210 12.27 -9.76 -4.42
CA THR A 210 11.70 -11.12 -4.37
C THR A 210 10.19 -11.10 -4.57
N PHE A 211 9.41 -10.86 -3.52
CA PHE A 211 7.95 -10.91 -3.53
C PHE A 211 7.33 -10.00 -4.59
N CYS A 212 7.76 -8.74 -4.73
CA CYS A 212 7.18 -7.83 -5.73
C CYS A 212 7.40 -8.34 -7.16
N LYS A 213 8.57 -8.90 -7.48
CA LYS A 213 8.84 -9.51 -8.79
C LYS A 213 7.99 -10.76 -9.03
N VAL A 214 7.85 -11.59 -8.00
CA VAL A 214 7.01 -12.80 -8.04
C VAL A 214 5.53 -12.42 -8.27
N LEU A 215 5.03 -11.41 -7.56
CA LEU A 215 3.69 -10.88 -7.73
C LEU A 215 3.48 -10.32 -9.14
N MET A 216 4.43 -9.54 -9.65
CA MET A 216 4.35 -8.96 -11.00
C MET A 216 4.25 -10.05 -12.08
N ASN A 217 5.05 -11.11 -11.96
CA ASN A 217 4.97 -12.25 -12.88
C ASN A 217 3.65 -13.00 -12.73
N ALA A 218 3.22 -13.31 -11.50
CA ALA A 218 1.97 -14.03 -11.26
C ALA A 218 0.74 -13.25 -11.75
N ALA A 219 0.74 -11.92 -11.61
CA ALA A 219 -0.34 -11.06 -12.06
C ALA A 219 -0.54 -11.10 -13.59
N GLN A 220 0.48 -11.48 -14.37
CA GLN A 220 0.33 -11.67 -15.82
C GLN A 220 -0.59 -12.84 -16.15
N ASP A 221 -0.58 -13.90 -15.35
CA ASP A 221 -1.36 -15.12 -15.58
C ASP A 221 -2.79 -15.08 -14.99
N PHE A 222 -3.10 -14.02 -14.24
CA PHE A 222 -4.41 -13.84 -13.62
C PHE A 222 -5.43 -13.25 -14.58
N LYS A 223 -6.67 -13.71 -14.42
CA LYS A 223 -7.85 -13.21 -15.13
C LYS A 223 -8.30 -11.89 -14.49
N PHE A 224 -9.03 -11.10 -15.27
CA PHE A 224 -9.53 -9.79 -14.82
C PHE A 224 -10.29 -9.86 -13.48
N LYS A 225 -11.20 -10.83 -13.34
CA LYS A 225 -11.98 -11.04 -12.10
C LYS A 225 -11.13 -11.41 -10.89
N GLU A 226 -9.99 -12.08 -11.12
CA GLU A 226 -9.08 -12.47 -10.04
C GLU A 226 -8.29 -11.25 -9.56
N ILE A 227 -7.79 -10.41 -10.47
CA ILE A 227 -7.15 -9.14 -10.12
C ILE A 227 -8.12 -8.23 -9.35
N LEU A 228 -9.36 -8.13 -9.81
CA LEU A 228 -10.41 -7.38 -9.14
C LEU A 228 -10.70 -7.92 -7.73
N GLY A 229 -10.84 -9.24 -7.60
CA GLY A 229 -11.02 -9.89 -6.30
C GLY A 229 -9.85 -9.66 -5.35
N LEU A 230 -8.62 -9.68 -5.84
CA LEU A 230 -7.42 -9.38 -5.03
C LEU A 230 -7.40 -7.93 -4.54
N LEU A 231 -7.77 -6.97 -5.38
CA LEU A 231 -7.90 -5.56 -5.00
C LEU A 231 -8.98 -5.36 -3.94
N LEU A 232 -10.14 -6.01 -4.10
CA LEU A 232 -11.23 -5.93 -3.14
C LEU A 232 -10.86 -6.54 -1.79
N ILE A 233 -10.23 -7.72 -1.79
CA ILE A 233 -9.75 -8.37 -0.57
C ILE A 233 -8.72 -7.49 0.14
N LEU A 234 -7.81 -6.86 -0.61
CA LEU A 234 -6.84 -5.92 -0.05
C LEU A 234 -7.55 -4.73 0.61
N ALA A 235 -8.53 -4.13 -0.07
CA ALA A 235 -9.27 -2.97 0.44
C ALA A 235 -10.13 -3.27 1.67
N GLN A 236 -10.78 -4.43 1.71
CA GLN A 236 -11.68 -4.83 2.80
C GLN A 236 -10.91 -5.30 4.04
N HIS A 237 -9.83 -6.07 3.84
CA HIS A 237 -9.11 -6.68 4.95
C HIS A 237 -8.00 -5.80 5.52
N ASN A 238 -7.64 -4.68 4.88
CA ASN A 238 -6.57 -3.80 5.36
C ASN A 238 -6.99 -2.32 5.37
N VAL A 239 -6.33 -1.53 6.21
CA VAL A 239 -6.42 -0.06 6.20
C VAL A 239 -5.55 0.45 5.06
N VAL A 240 -6.18 0.63 3.89
CA VAL A 240 -5.49 1.05 2.65
C VAL A 240 -4.63 2.29 2.87
N SER A 241 -5.12 3.27 3.62
CA SER A 241 -4.38 4.50 3.92
C SER A 241 -3.08 4.26 4.71
N PHE A 242 -3.02 3.22 5.53
CA PHE A 242 -1.79 2.83 6.23
C PHE A 242 -0.87 2.06 5.28
N VAL A 243 -1.40 1.08 4.56
CA VAL A 243 -0.64 0.28 3.58
C VAL A 243 0.04 1.18 2.53
N SER A 244 -0.63 2.23 2.06
CA SER A 244 -0.10 3.19 1.09
C SER A 244 1.05 4.06 1.61
N THR A 245 1.29 4.12 2.92
CA THR A 245 2.47 4.82 3.48
C THR A 245 3.76 4.01 3.41
N THR A 246 3.69 2.78 2.87
CA THR A 246 4.81 1.85 2.80
C THR A 246 5.20 1.59 1.34
N LYS A 247 6.51 1.49 1.06
CA LYS A 247 7.00 1.22 -0.30
C LYS A 247 6.42 -0.06 -0.88
N ILE A 248 6.35 -1.13 -0.08
CA ILE A 248 5.82 -2.42 -0.54
C ILE A 248 4.32 -2.38 -0.76
N GLY A 249 3.56 -1.78 0.16
CA GLY A 249 2.11 -1.63 0.01
C GLY A 249 1.74 -0.84 -1.24
N LEU A 250 2.42 0.28 -1.47
CA LEU A 250 2.21 1.08 -2.68
C LEU A 250 2.57 0.30 -3.95
N SER A 251 3.72 -0.40 -3.96
CA SER A 251 4.14 -1.22 -5.10
C SER A 251 3.14 -2.33 -5.44
N ILE A 252 2.55 -2.98 -4.44
CA ILE A 252 1.54 -4.03 -4.60
C ILE A 252 0.27 -3.45 -5.25
N ILE A 253 -0.23 -2.33 -4.71
CA ILE A 253 -1.44 -1.68 -5.22
C ILE A 253 -1.20 -1.21 -6.66
N THR A 254 -0.06 -0.56 -6.94
CA THR A 254 0.33 -0.13 -8.29
C THR A 254 0.37 -1.30 -9.26
N THR A 255 0.96 -2.44 -8.87
CA THR A 255 1.06 -3.62 -9.74
C THR A 255 -0.32 -4.16 -10.12
N LEU A 256 -1.23 -4.29 -9.14
CA LEU A 256 -2.58 -4.80 -9.38
C LEU A 256 -3.42 -3.81 -10.22
N LEU A 257 -3.35 -2.52 -9.91
CA LEU A 257 -4.04 -1.47 -10.68
C LEU A 257 -3.53 -1.41 -12.12
N SER A 258 -2.20 -1.39 -12.32
CA SER A 258 -1.58 -1.36 -13.64
C SER A 258 -1.99 -2.56 -14.49
N ARG A 259 -2.06 -3.76 -13.87
CA ARG A 259 -2.52 -4.97 -14.57
C ARG A 259 -3.99 -4.87 -14.96
N ALA A 260 -4.86 -4.43 -14.05
CA ALA A 260 -6.28 -4.26 -14.34
C ALA A 260 -6.52 -3.24 -15.47
N GLU A 261 -5.79 -2.12 -15.44
CA GLU A 261 -5.84 -1.07 -16.45
C GLU A 261 -5.39 -1.56 -17.83
N LEU A 262 -4.29 -2.32 -17.89
CA LEU A 262 -3.80 -2.90 -19.13
C LEU A 262 -4.84 -3.85 -19.75
N MET A 263 -5.45 -4.72 -18.94
CA MET A 263 -6.52 -5.63 -19.41
C MET A 263 -7.75 -4.87 -19.89
N ARG A 264 -8.05 -3.70 -19.28
CA ARG A 264 -9.14 -2.81 -19.71
C ARG A 264 -8.84 -2.16 -21.06
N GLY A 265 -7.60 -1.76 -21.31
CA GLY A 265 -7.13 -1.20 -22.57
C GLY A 265 -7.16 -2.18 -23.75
N GLU A 266 -7.05 -3.49 -23.49
CA GLU A 266 -7.10 -4.55 -24.53
C GLU A 266 -8.52 -4.76 -25.12
N GLY A 267 -9.55 -4.11 -24.59
CA GLY A 267 -10.88 -4.01 -25.23
C GLY A 267 -11.76 -5.27 -25.20
N SER A 268 -11.38 -6.28 -24.41
CA SER A 268 -12.08 -7.57 -24.31
C SER A 268 -12.95 -7.74 -23.06
N ILE A 269 -13.25 -6.64 -22.36
CA ILE A 269 -13.97 -6.65 -21.08
C ILE A 269 -15.48 -6.41 -21.27
N SER A 270 -16.30 -7.19 -20.56
CA SER A 270 -17.76 -7.02 -20.59
C SER A 270 -18.22 -5.74 -19.88
N ALA A 271 -19.41 -5.23 -20.22
CA ALA A 271 -19.97 -4.06 -19.56
C ALA A 271 -20.19 -4.27 -18.04
N THR A 272 -20.52 -5.50 -17.63
CA THR A 272 -20.65 -5.87 -16.22
C THR A 272 -19.31 -5.76 -15.49
N ASP A 273 -18.26 -6.35 -16.05
CA ASP A 273 -16.92 -6.34 -15.46
C ASP A 273 -16.36 -4.90 -15.38
N LEU A 274 -16.67 -4.04 -16.34
CA LEU A 274 -16.29 -2.62 -16.30
C LEU A 274 -17.00 -1.86 -15.16
N SER A 275 -18.26 -2.21 -14.89
CA SER A 275 -19.00 -1.65 -13.76
C SER A 275 -18.43 -2.12 -12.42
N GLU A 276 -18.10 -3.40 -12.30
CA GLU A 276 -17.47 -3.96 -11.09
C GLU A 276 -16.10 -3.33 -10.84
N TRP A 277 -15.29 -3.14 -11.89
CA TRP A 277 -14.04 -2.39 -11.83
C TRP A 277 -14.23 -0.96 -11.32
N THR A 278 -15.19 -0.23 -11.88
CA THR A 278 -15.44 1.16 -11.49
C THR A 278 -15.80 1.23 -10.01
N SER A 279 -16.64 0.32 -9.52
CA SER A 279 -17.00 0.25 -8.11
C SER A 279 -15.79 -0.05 -7.21
N CYS A 280 -14.95 -1.01 -7.61
CA CYS A 280 -13.74 -1.35 -6.85
C CYS A 280 -12.73 -0.21 -6.84
N TYR A 281 -12.55 0.47 -7.96
CA TYR A 281 -11.70 1.67 -8.05
C TYR A 281 -12.23 2.78 -7.14
N ASP A 282 -13.54 3.05 -7.17
CA ASP A 282 -14.17 4.10 -6.36
C ASP A 282 -14.03 3.77 -4.85
N GLU A 283 -14.15 2.50 -4.44
CA GLU A 283 -13.91 2.06 -3.06
C GLU A 283 -12.45 2.26 -2.63
N LEU A 284 -11.49 1.86 -3.48
CA LEU A 284 -10.07 2.07 -3.22
C LEU A 284 -9.73 3.56 -3.14
N PHE A 285 -10.26 4.38 -4.05
CA PHE A 285 -10.04 5.81 -4.09
C PHE A 285 -10.60 6.50 -2.84
N THR A 286 -11.83 6.13 -2.44
CA THR A 286 -12.47 6.65 -1.21
C THR A 286 -11.65 6.33 0.04
N ALA A 287 -11.00 5.16 0.10
CA ALA A 287 -10.13 4.81 1.22
C ALA A 287 -8.85 5.67 1.30
N LEU A 288 -8.41 6.23 0.16
CA LEU A 288 -7.22 7.07 0.02
C LEU A 288 -7.52 8.57 0.03
N GLU A 289 -8.75 8.99 -0.30
CA GLU A 289 -9.17 10.39 -0.33
C GLU A 289 -8.85 11.08 0.99
N SER A 290 -8.38 12.34 0.91
CA SER A 290 -7.87 13.17 2.01
C SER A 290 -6.55 12.71 2.64
N ARG A 291 -5.94 11.63 2.12
CA ARG A 291 -4.69 11.05 2.63
C ARG A 291 -3.69 10.74 1.52
N ILE A 292 -3.90 11.19 0.30
CA ILE A 292 -3.02 10.90 -0.84
C ILE A 292 -1.65 11.52 -0.59
N ALA A 293 -1.57 12.73 -0.03
CA ALA A 293 -0.30 13.36 0.33
C ALA A 293 0.54 12.52 1.33
N ALA A 294 -0.08 11.64 2.13
CA ALA A 294 0.63 10.83 3.13
C ALA A 294 1.47 9.69 2.51
N ILE A 295 1.36 9.43 1.20
CA ILE A 295 2.23 8.45 0.54
C ILE A 295 3.67 8.96 0.40
N PHE A 296 3.90 10.27 0.49
CA PHE A 296 5.23 10.88 0.41
C PHE A 296 5.94 10.80 1.77
N PRO A 297 7.11 10.13 1.86
CA PRO A 297 7.89 10.13 3.08
C PRO A 297 8.43 11.53 3.40
N PRO A 298 8.56 11.89 4.70
CA PRO A 298 8.97 13.22 5.14
C PRO A 298 10.45 13.54 4.90
N THR A 299 11.28 12.52 4.70
CA THR A 299 12.66 12.69 4.23
C THR A 299 12.67 12.40 2.75
N HIS A 300 12.60 13.46 1.93
CA HIS A 300 12.69 13.36 0.47
C HIS A 300 14.10 12.89 0.09
N GLY A 301 14.31 11.58 -0.01
CA GLY A 301 15.47 11.03 -0.68
C GLY A 301 15.28 11.30 -2.17
N ASP A 302 15.91 12.36 -2.70
CA ASP A 302 15.73 12.89 -4.07
C ASP A 302 15.86 11.87 -5.21
N THR A 303 16.32 10.65 -4.94
CA THR A 303 16.55 9.58 -5.92
C THR A 303 15.61 8.37 -5.80
N GLU A 304 14.72 8.30 -4.79
CA GLU A 304 13.96 7.06 -4.50
C GLU A 304 12.44 7.15 -4.66
N ASP A 305 11.87 8.32 -4.96
CA ASP A 305 10.41 8.52 -5.01
C ASP A 305 9.73 8.05 -6.32
N ASP A 306 10.45 7.34 -7.20
CA ASP A 306 9.90 6.82 -8.46
C ASP A 306 8.61 6.01 -8.25
N TYR A 307 8.59 5.13 -7.24
CA TYR A 307 7.42 4.28 -6.93
C TYR A 307 6.18 5.10 -6.53
N VAL A 308 6.35 6.28 -5.94
CA VAL A 308 5.26 7.17 -5.54
C VAL A 308 4.63 7.82 -6.77
N TRP A 309 5.45 8.37 -7.65
CA TRP A 309 4.98 8.96 -8.90
C TRP A 309 4.38 7.90 -9.84
N GLN A 310 4.95 6.69 -9.88
CA GLN A 310 4.38 5.55 -10.62
C GLN A 310 2.98 5.19 -10.12
N PHE A 311 2.81 5.17 -8.80
CA PHE A 311 1.50 4.94 -8.19
C PHE A 311 0.50 6.04 -8.57
N LEU A 312 0.88 7.32 -8.44
CA LEU A 312 0.01 8.45 -8.79
C LEU A 312 -0.37 8.44 -10.28
N ALA A 313 0.57 8.11 -11.15
CA ALA A 313 0.32 7.95 -12.59
C ALA A 313 -0.71 6.85 -12.84
N THR A 314 -0.52 5.67 -12.23
CA THR A 314 -1.43 4.53 -12.37
C THR A 314 -2.81 4.81 -11.78
N LEU A 315 -2.87 5.43 -10.60
CA LEU A 315 -4.12 5.83 -9.95
C LEU A 315 -4.89 6.82 -10.83
N SER A 316 -4.20 7.81 -11.40
CA SER A 316 -4.82 8.84 -12.24
C SER A 316 -5.31 8.31 -13.59
N LEU A 317 -4.61 7.31 -14.15
CA LEU A 317 -5.00 6.64 -15.39
C LEU A 317 -6.31 5.85 -15.22
N GLY A 318 -6.48 5.18 -14.07
CA GLY A 318 -7.69 4.41 -13.79
C GLY A 318 -8.91 5.24 -13.42
N GLY A 319 -8.68 6.48 -12.97
CA GLY A 319 -9.71 7.38 -12.46
C GLY A 319 -10.46 8.21 -13.51
N LYS A 320 -11.61 8.75 -13.09
CA LYS A 320 -12.36 9.76 -13.83
C LYS A 320 -11.72 11.14 -13.63
N LEU A 321 -12.14 12.12 -14.43
CA LEU A 321 -11.68 13.51 -14.31
C LEU A 321 -11.91 14.10 -12.91
N SER A 322 -12.95 13.66 -12.18
CA SER A 322 -13.19 14.03 -10.78
C SER A 322 -12.07 13.55 -9.86
N HIS A 323 -11.65 12.29 -9.99
CA HIS A 323 -10.58 11.70 -9.18
C HIS A 323 -9.26 12.40 -9.47
N GLN A 324 -8.95 12.63 -10.74
CA GLN A 324 -7.75 13.34 -11.17
C GLN A 324 -7.62 14.73 -10.53
N ARG A 325 -8.73 15.48 -10.45
CA ARG A 325 -8.75 16.81 -9.80
C ARG A 325 -8.46 16.73 -8.30
N ILE A 326 -9.02 15.74 -7.61
CA ILE A 326 -8.78 15.53 -6.18
C ILE A 326 -7.30 15.17 -5.95
N ILE A 327 -6.74 14.25 -6.75
CA ILE A 327 -5.33 13.85 -6.67
C ILE A 327 -4.44 15.09 -6.82
N VAL A 328 -4.65 15.90 -7.87
CA VAL A 328 -3.85 17.11 -8.13
C VAL A 328 -3.94 18.10 -6.97
N GLU A 329 -5.13 18.33 -6.41
CA GLU A 329 -5.30 19.27 -5.30
C GLU A 329 -4.57 18.80 -4.04
N GLU A 330 -4.56 17.49 -3.76
CA GLU A 330 -3.87 16.92 -2.59
C GLU A 330 -2.34 16.90 -2.75
N VAL A 331 -1.81 16.63 -3.95
CA VAL A 331 -0.36 16.49 -4.18
C VAL A 331 0.31 17.74 -4.75
N LYS A 332 -0.41 18.85 -4.89
CA LYS A 332 0.12 20.10 -5.48
C LYS A 332 1.39 20.59 -4.78
N ASP A 333 1.43 20.51 -3.45
CA ASP A 333 2.56 21.02 -2.67
C ASP A 333 3.81 20.17 -2.94
N GLU A 334 3.64 18.87 -3.16
CA GLU A 334 4.72 17.94 -3.55
C GLU A 334 5.20 18.18 -4.99
N ILE A 335 4.28 18.47 -5.93
CA ILE A 335 4.64 18.85 -7.31
C ILE A 335 5.53 20.11 -7.29
N PHE A 336 5.09 21.16 -6.62
CA PHE A 336 5.85 22.40 -6.51
C PHE A 336 7.14 22.22 -5.70
N GLY A 337 7.15 21.34 -4.70
CA GLY A 337 8.33 20.95 -3.94
C GLY A 337 9.40 20.34 -4.85
N VAL A 338 9.03 19.38 -5.71
CA VAL A 338 9.94 18.76 -6.67
C VAL A 338 10.46 19.76 -7.70
N MET A 339 9.60 20.62 -8.26
CA MET A 339 10.03 21.69 -9.18
C MET A 339 11.01 22.66 -8.53
N SER A 340 10.74 23.07 -7.28
CA SER A 340 11.60 23.98 -6.54
C SER A 340 12.97 23.37 -6.24
N ARG A 341 13.02 22.07 -5.87
CA ARG A 341 14.27 21.34 -5.67
C ARG A 341 15.06 21.19 -6.97
N ALA A 342 14.39 20.85 -8.08
CA ALA A 342 15.04 20.73 -9.38
C ALA A 342 15.62 22.06 -9.88
N LYS A 343 14.91 23.17 -9.63
CA LYS A 343 15.38 24.52 -9.95
C LYS A 343 16.56 24.98 -9.10
N ALA A 344 16.67 24.49 -7.87
CA ALA A 344 17.79 24.81 -6.98
C ALA A 344 19.11 24.13 -7.40
N ILE A 345 19.06 23.13 -8.29
CA ILE A 345 20.25 22.48 -8.85
C ILE A 345 20.73 23.27 -10.06
N ASP A 346 21.88 23.94 -9.89
CA ASP A 346 22.54 24.71 -10.94
C ASP A 346 22.99 23.82 -12.11
N ASN A 347 22.81 24.33 -13.33
CA ASN A 347 23.17 23.59 -14.56
C ASN A 347 24.68 23.37 -14.72
N SER A 348 25.51 24.05 -13.94
CA SER A 348 26.96 23.84 -13.89
C SER A 348 27.38 22.68 -12.98
N ASP A 349 26.51 22.21 -12.09
CA ASP A 349 26.80 21.09 -11.19
C ASP A 349 26.53 19.75 -11.89
N MET A 350 27.49 19.35 -12.73
CA MET A 350 27.45 18.08 -13.47
C MET A 350 27.24 16.85 -12.57
N ALA A 351 27.61 16.92 -11.29
CA ALA A 351 27.44 15.83 -10.34
C ALA A 351 25.99 15.67 -9.86
N ASN A 352 25.17 16.73 -9.89
CA ASN A 352 23.77 16.67 -9.47
C ASN A 352 22.76 16.83 -10.62
N LEU A 353 23.22 17.11 -11.84
CA LEU A 353 22.36 17.16 -13.04
C LEU A 353 21.57 15.88 -13.28
N TYR A 354 22.14 14.70 -13.01
CA TYR A 354 21.40 13.44 -13.17
C TYR A 354 20.22 13.34 -12.19
N LYS A 355 20.37 13.87 -10.96
CA LYS A 355 19.30 13.88 -9.95
C LYS A 355 18.18 14.80 -10.40
N LYS A 356 18.53 16.00 -10.85
CA LYS A 356 17.60 16.95 -11.45
C LYS A 356 16.79 16.31 -12.58
N GLN A 357 17.46 15.66 -13.54
CA GLN A 357 16.79 14.97 -14.64
C GLN A 357 15.88 13.83 -14.13
N SER A 358 16.35 13.03 -13.16
CA SER A 358 15.57 11.94 -12.57
C SER A 358 14.29 12.46 -11.88
N MET A 359 14.39 13.52 -11.10
CA MET A 359 13.25 14.13 -10.40
C MET A 359 12.21 14.66 -11.38
N MET A 360 12.64 15.35 -12.44
CA MET A 360 11.75 15.85 -13.48
C MET A 360 11.13 14.72 -14.31
N ASN A 361 11.89 13.67 -14.64
CA ASN A 361 11.37 12.50 -15.34
C ASN A 361 10.28 11.80 -14.52
N ASN A 362 10.52 11.58 -13.22
CA ASN A 362 9.57 10.92 -12.33
C ASN A 362 8.28 11.76 -12.19
N LEU A 363 8.40 13.07 -12.03
CA LEU A 363 7.24 13.97 -11.99
C LEU A 363 6.47 13.94 -13.33
N ASN A 364 7.18 14.02 -14.45
CA ASN A 364 6.56 14.05 -15.77
C ASN A 364 5.89 12.74 -16.16
N MET A 365 6.36 11.58 -15.67
CA MET A 365 5.65 10.32 -15.81
C MET A 365 4.22 10.40 -15.24
N TYR A 366 4.02 11.10 -14.13
CA TYR A 366 2.68 11.38 -13.59
C TYR A 366 1.93 12.44 -14.38
N LEU A 367 2.56 13.59 -14.68
CA LEU A 367 1.89 14.71 -15.35
C LEU A 367 1.43 14.37 -16.77
N VAL A 368 2.17 13.52 -17.49
CA VAL A 368 1.82 13.08 -18.84
C VAL A 368 0.48 12.34 -18.86
N VAL A 369 0.17 11.56 -17.81
CA VAL A 369 -1.15 10.90 -17.66
C VAL A 369 -2.29 11.93 -17.57
N MET A 370 -2.00 13.11 -17.03
CA MET A 370 -2.95 14.23 -16.94
C MET A 370 -2.96 15.13 -18.19
N GLY A 371 -2.15 14.82 -19.21
CA GLY A 371 -1.97 15.67 -20.40
C GLY A 371 -1.17 16.95 -20.11
N LEU A 372 -0.29 16.91 -19.11
CA LEU A 372 0.56 18.03 -18.70
C LEU A 372 2.04 17.63 -18.80
N VAL A 373 2.90 18.63 -18.89
CA VAL A 373 4.35 18.47 -18.79
C VAL A 373 4.93 19.63 -17.96
N ALA A 374 5.84 19.33 -17.04
CA ALA A 374 6.53 20.34 -16.26
C ALA A 374 7.97 20.50 -16.72
N ASP A 375 8.41 21.74 -16.78
CA ASP A 375 9.81 22.13 -16.70
C ASP A 375 10.13 22.72 -15.31
N GLU A 376 11.34 23.22 -15.10
CA GLU A 376 11.78 23.78 -13.81
C GLU A 376 11.02 25.06 -13.40
N ASN A 377 10.32 25.69 -14.33
CA ASN A 377 9.73 27.02 -14.16
C ASN A 377 8.20 27.02 -14.31
N GLU A 378 7.67 26.19 -15.19
CA GLU A 378 6.28 26.20 -15.63
C GLU A 378 5.74 24.79 -15.87
N ILE A 379 4.42 24.66 -15.72
CA ILE A 379 3.66 23.47 -16.12
C ILE A 379 2.87 23.84 -17.36
N GLN A 380 3.15 23.15 -18.46
CA GLN A 380 2.56 23.36 -19.77
C GLN A 380 1.62 22.21 -20.13
N GLU A 381 0.77 22.46 -21.12
CA GLU A 381 -0.07 21.42 -21.70
C GLU A 381 0.78 20.55 -22.65
N LEU A 382 0.54 19.25 -22.61
CA LEU A 382 1.23 18.33 -23.52
C LEU A 382 0.77 18.63 -24.96
N SER A 383 1.67 19.15 -25.79
CA SER A 383 1.41 19.30 -27.22
C SER A 383 1.42 17.93 -27.89
N THR A 384 0.25 17.45 -28.33
CA THR A 384 0.11 16.23 -29.13
C THR A 384 0.84 16.30 -30.46
#